data_AF-Q6K8T7-F1
#
_entry.id   AF-Q6K8T7-F1
#
_cell.length_a   1.000
_cell.length_b   1.000
_cell.length_c   1.000
_cell.angle_alpha   90.00
_cell.angle_beta   90.00
_cell.angle_gamma   90.00
#
_symmetry.space_group_name_H-M   'P 1'
#
loop_
_entity.id
_entity.type
_entity.pdbx_description
1 polymer ?
#
loop_
_entity_poly.entity_id
_entity_poly.type
_entity_poly.pdbx_seq_one_letter_code
_entity_poly.pdbx_strand_id
1 'polypeptide(L)'
;MAPPSGKPGAISLLKPPVIFNGLNFREYALHMQIHMCSQWLWGYLIGDRPCPPCPTLPAEPAISADADENTKRGLLDDLAAAMEAYQTDLSLYETWLEQEAYAKAILVGSMEVDISLDIAGLASSELMWTRLR
;
A
#
# COMPACT_ATOMS: atom_id res chain seq x y z
N MET A 1 -31.81 5.72 22.76
CA MET A 1 -30.35 5.54 22.63
C MET A 1 -29.99 5.97 21.22
N ALA A 2 -29.38 7.15 21.06
CA ALA A 2 -28.99 7.65 19.73
C ALA A 2 -27.65 7.02 19.32
N PRO A 3 -27.43 6.71 18.03
CA PRO A 3 -26.13 6.23 17.56
C PRO A 3 -25.07 7.34 17.70
N PRO A 4 -23.81 7.01 17.99
CA PRO A 4 -22.74 8.00 18.05
C PRO A 4 -22.52 8.61 16.66
N SER A 5 -22.62 9.94 16.60
CA SER A 5 -22.34 10.73 15.42
C SER A 5 -20.82 10.68 15.15
N GLY A 6 -20.41 9.81 14.23
CA GLY A 6 -19.05 9.77 13.72
C GLY A 6 -18.76 11.02 12.88
N LYS A 7 -17.61 11.67 13.14
CA LYS A 7 -17.15 12.79 12.33
C LYS A 7 -16.98 12.34 10.87
N PRO A 8 -17.49 13.09 9.87
CA PRO A 8 -17.17 12.81 8.47
C PRO A 8 -15.67 12.97 8.27
N GLY A 9 -14.99 11.88 7.90
CA GLY A 9 -13.54 11.84 7.66
C GLY A 9 -12.72 11.00 8.65
N ALA A 10 -13.30 10.49 9.73
CA ALA A 10 -12.63 9.51 10.57
C ALA A 10 -12.85 8.11 9.97
N ILE A 11 -11.85 7.59 9.24
CA ILE A 11 -11.80 6.17 8.92
C ILE A 11 -11.68 5.43 10.25
N SER A 12 -12.77 4.82 10.71
CA SER A 12 -12.71 3.88 11.81
C SER A 12 -11.89 2.68 11.33
N LEU A 13 -10.61 2.67 11.65
CA LEU A 13 -9.79 1.45 11.58
C LEU A 13 -10.51 0.41 12.42
N LEU A 14 -11.18 -0.52 11.73
CA LEU A 14 -11.84 -1.63 12.38
C LEU A 14 -10.70 -2.40 13.05
N LYS A 15 -10.58 -2.32 14.37
CA LYS A 15 -9.47 -3.01 15.05
C LYS A 15 -9.78 -4.51 15.09
N PRO A 16 -8.78 -5.38 14.88
CA PRO A 16 -8.93 -6.80 15.17
C PRO A 16 -9.42 -6.97 16.62
N PRO A 17 -10.34 -7.91 16.88
CA PRO A 17 -10.90 -8.09 18.21
C PRO A 17 -9.87 -8.65 19.22
N VAL A 18 -8.72 -9.14 18.74
CA VAL A 18 -7.65 -9.73 19.55
C VAL A 18 -6.44 -8.81 19.52
N ILE A 19 -5.94 -8.47 20.70
CA ILE A 19 -4.67 -7.77 20.90
C ILE A 19 -3.56 -8.81 21.10
N PHE A 20 -2.48 -8.70 20.34
CA PHE A 20 -1.29 -9.53 20.50
C PHE A 20 -0.48 -9.10 21.72
N ASN A 21 -0.15 -10.05 22.59
CA ASN A 21 0.59 -9.83 23.85
C ASN A 21 1.88 -10.66 23.93
N GLY A 22 2.38 -11.16 22.81
CA GLY A 22 3.60 -11.98 22.77
C GLY A 22 3.39 -13.46 23.10
N LEU A 23 2.28 -13.84 23.75
CA LEU A 23 2.00 -15.22 24.17
C LEU A 23 0.89 -15.89 23.35
N ASN A 24 0.04 -15.10 22.68
CA ASN A 24 -1.16 -15.55 21.97
C ASN A 24 -1.02 -15.53 20.45
N PHE A 25 0.19 -15.79 19.91
CA PHE A 25 0.47 -15.63 18.48
C PHE A 25 -0.48 -16.45 17.59
N ARG A 26 -0.81 -17.68 17.97
CA ARG A 26 -1.66 -18.57 17.17
C ARG A 26 -3.08 -18.00 16.99
N GLU A 27 -3.71 -17.58 18.07
CA GLU A 27 -5.04 -16.97 18.07
C GLU A 27 -5.01 -15.63 17.34
N TYR A 28 -4.01 -14.81 17.64
CA TYR A 28 -3.80 -13.52 16.99
C TYR A 28 -3.68 -13.66 15.47
N ALA A 29 -2.86 -14.60 14.98
CA ALA A 29 -2.64 -14.80 13.56
C ALA A 29 -3.90 -15.24 12.82
N LEU A 30 -4.70 -16.12 13.41
CA LEU A 30 -5.99 -16.52 12.84
C LEU A 30 -6.95 -15.32 12.71
N HIS A 31 -7.05 -14.50 13.77
CA HIS A 31 -7.91 -13.31 13.76
C HIS A 31 -7.41 -12.26 12.76
N MET A 32 -6.10 -12.04 12.66
CA MET A 32 -5.49 -11.14 11.69
C MET A 32 -5.75 -11.60 10.26
N GLN A 33 -5.60 -12.90 9.98
CA GLN A 33 -5.88 -13.44 8.65
C GLN A 33 -7.33 -13.18 8.25
N ILE A 34 -8.30 -13.54 9.10
CA ILE A 34 -9.73 -13.33 8.79
C ILE A 34 -10.04 -11.83 8.61
N HIS A 35 -9.54 -10.99 9.51
CA HIS A 35 -9.80 -9.56 9.52
C HIS A 35 -9.17 -8.80 8.33
N MET A 36 -7.94 -9.17 7.96
CA MET A 36 -7.23 -8.54 6.84
C MET A 36 -7.70 -9.09 5.50
N CYS A 37 -8.11 -10.36 5.42
CA CYS A 37 -8.70 -10.93 4.21
C CYS A 37 -10.00 -10.21 3.81
N SER A 38 -10.86 -9.85 4.77
CA SER A 38 -12.10 -9.10 4.47
C SER A 38 -11.84 -7.68 3.94
N GLN A 39 -10.63 -7.17 4.11
CA GLN A 39 -10.16 -5.86 3.65
C GLN A 39 -9.15 -5.96 2.49
N TRP A 40 -8.86 -7.16 1.97
CA TRP A 40 -7.86 -7.41 0.92
C TRP A 40 -6.42 -7.02 1.29
N LEU A 41 -6.12 -6.91 2.59
CA LEU A 41 -4.83 -6.49 3.12
C LEU A 41 -3.91 -7.65 3.50
N TRP A 42 -4.45 -8.88 3.63
CA TRP A 42 -3.66 -10.02 4.12
C TRP A 42 -2.41 -10.29 3.28
N GLY A 43 -2.51 -10.13 1.96
CA GLY A 43 -1.38 -10.35 1.05
C GLY A 43 -0.20 -9.39 1.26
N TYR A 44 -0.40 -8.23 1.89
CA TYR A 44 0.69 -7.33 2.27
C TYR A 44 1.51 -7.89 3.45
N LEU A 45 0.83 -8.46 4.46
CA LEU A 45 1.48 -9.04 5.64
C LEU A 45 2.29 -10.30 5.31
N ILE A 46 1.85 -11.10 4.34
CA ILE A 46 2.53 -12.36 3.99
C ILE A 46 3.45 -12.24 2.76
N GLY A 47 3.55 -11.07 2.15
CA GLY A 47 4.43 -10.83 1.00
C GLY A 47 3.86 -11.25 -0.37
N ASP A 48 2.61 -11.73 -0.43
CA ASP A 48 1.93 -12.09 -1.69
C ASP A 48 1.64 -10.87 -2.58
N ARG A 49 1.70 -9.65 -2.03
CA ARG A 49 1.51 -8.38 -2.74
C ARG A 49 2.81 -7.56 -2.73
N PRO A 50 3.77 -7.86 -3.62
CA PRO A 50 5.03 -7.12 -3.68
C PRO A 50 4.76 -5.66 -4.06
N CYS A 51 5.64 -4.76 -3.57
CA CYS A 51 5.63 -3.36 -3.98
C CYS A 51 5.88 -3.26 -5.49
N PRO A 52 4.99 -2.60 -6.27
CA PRO A 52 5.27 -2.33 -7.66
C PRO A 52 6.47 -1.37 -7.77
N PRO A 53 7.23 -1.40 -8.89
CA PRO A 53 8.30 -0.44 -9.12
C PRO A 53 7.78 1.00 -9.03
N CYS A 54 8.59 1.90 -8.46
CA CYS A 54 8.28 3.32 -8.49
C CYS A 54 8.29 3.79 -9.96
N PRO A 55 7.18 4.31 -10.49
CA PRO A 55 7.09 4.70 -11.88
C PRO A 55 8.00 5.90 -12.15
N THR A 56 8.65 5.88 -13.30
CA THR A 56 9.56 6.95 -13.72
C THR A 56 8.85 7.82 -14.74
N LEU A 57 8.87 9.13 -14.52
CA LEU A 57 8.28 10.08 -15.46
C LEU A 57 8.94 9.93 -16.85
N PRO A 58 8.15 9.78 -17.94
CA PRO A 58 8.70 9.73 -19.28
C PRO A 58 9.53 10.98 -19.60
N ALA A 59 10.67 10.78 -20.25
CA ALA A 59 11.52 11.88 -20.69
C ALA A 59 10.87 12.63 -21.85
N GLU A 60 11.06 13.95 -21.88
CA GLU A 60 10.62 14.76 -23.01
C GLU A 60 11.41 14.37 -24.28
N PRO A 61 10.74 14.14 -25.42
CA PRO A 61 11.41 13.74 -26.65
C PRO A 61 12.29 14.88 -27.16
N ALA A 62 13.53 14.54 -27.54
CA ALA A 62 14.43 15.48 -28.18
C ALA A 62 14.04 15.66 -29.66
N ILE A 63 13.18 16.63 -29.94
CA ILE A 63 12.72 16.94 -31.29
C ILE A 63 13.76 17.81 -32.00
N SER A 64 14.35 17.30 -33.09
CA SER A 64 15.23 18.10 -33.95
C SER A 64 14.44 19.20 -34.68
N ALA A 65 15.04 20.38 -34.83
CA ALA A 65 14.47 21.47 -35.63
C ALA A 65 14.26 21.08 -37.10
N ASP A 66 15.10 20.17 -37.60
CA ASP A 66 15.06 19.66 -38.98
C ASP A 66 14.13 18.45 -39.16
N ALA A 67 13.49 17.97 -38.09
CA ALA A 67 12.56 16.84 -38.18
C ALA A 67 11.34 17.23 -39.02
N ASP A 68 10.90 16.31 -39.90
CA ASP A 68 9.65 16.48 -40.62
C ASP A 68 8.44 16.33 -39.67
N GLU A 69 7.29 16.86 -40.09
CA GLU A 69 6.08 16.89 -39.26
C GLU A 69 5.54 15.50 -38.91
N ASN A 70 5.78 14.49 -39.76
CA ASN A 70 5.35 13.13 -39.47
C ASN A 70 6.23 12.50 -38.38
N THR A 71 7.53 12.74 -38.43
CA THR A 71 8.47 12.34 -37.36
C THR A 71 8.13 13.05 -36.05
N LYS A 72 7.86 14.36 -36.07
CA LYS A 72 7.44 15.11 -34.87
C LYS A 72 6.14 14.54 -34.28
N ARG A 73 5.15 14.25 -35.13
CA ARG A 73 3.88 13.67 -34.71
C ARG A 73 4.09 12.31 -34.03
N GLY A 74 4.88 11.43 -34.64
CA GLY A 74 5.19 10.12 -34.06
C GLY A 74 5.83 10.21 -32.68
N LEU A 75 6.81 11.12 -32.50
CA LEU A 75 7.45 11.33 -31.19
C LEU A 75 6.47 11.85 -30.11
N LEU A 76 5.52 12.69 -30.50
CA LEU A 76 4.49 13.18 -29.58
C LEU A 76 3.46 12.10 -29.26
N ASP A 77 3.09 11.27 -30.22
CA ASP A 77 2.17 10.15 -30.02
C ASP A 77 2.82 9.08 -29.11
N ASP A 78 4.11 8.78 -29.31
CA ASP A 78 4.89 7.88 -28.44
C ASP A 78 5.00 8.43 -27.00
N LEU A 79 5.25 9.73 -26.85
CA LEU A 79 5.26 10.39 -25.54
C LEU A 79 3.88 10.30 -24.88
N ALA A 80 2.81 10.55 -25.61
CA ALA A 80 1.45 10.46 -25.09
C ALA A 80 1.14 9.03 -24.58
N ALA A 81 1.50 8.01 -25.36
CA ALA A 81 1.35 6.61 -24.95
C ALA A 81 2.19 6.28 -23.69
N ALA A 82 3.43 6.78 -23.63
CA ALA A 82 4.29 6.61 -22.45
C ALA A 82 3.72 7.33 -21.21
N MET A 83 3.11 8.50 -21.39
CA MET A 83 2.44 9.22 -20.30
C MET A 83 1.21 8.49 -19.78
N GLU A 84 0.39 7.89 -20.65
CA GLU A 84 -0.77 7.07 -20.25
C GLU A 84 -0.32 5.83 -19.45
N ALA A 85 0.74 5.16 -19.90
CA ALA A 85 1.34 4.05 -19.16
C ALA A 85 1.86 4.49 -17.79
N TYR A 86 2.62 5.61 -17.73
CA TYR A 86 3.12 6.18 -16.47
C TYR A 86 1.98 6.50 -15.48
N GLN A 87 0.89 7.10 -15.95
CA GLN A 87 -0.26 7.42 -15.09
C GLN A 87 -0.92 6.16 -14.53
N THR A 88 -1.02 5.11 -15.35
CA THR A 88 -1.55 3.81 -14.92
C THR A 88 -0.65 3.21 -13.84
N ASP A 89 0.66 3.16 -14.06
CA ASP A 89 1.62 2.62 -13.10
C ASP A 89 1.68 3.45 -11.80
N LEU A 90 1.57 4.78 -11.91
CA LEU A 90 1.47 5.69 -10.76
C LEU A 90 0.24 5.40 -9.92
N SER A 91 -0.92 5.22 -10.54
CA SER A 91 -2.14 4.88 -9.81
C SER A 91 -2.03 3.55 -9.05
N LEU A 92 -1.37 2.55 -9.64
CA LEU A 92 -1.12 1.25 -9.01
C LEU A 92 -0.13 1.38 -7.84
N TYR A 93 0.94 2.14 -8.02
CA TYR A 93 1.95 2.39 -6.99
C TYR A 93 1.37 3.16 -5.79
N GLU A 94 0.62 4.23 -6.03
CA GLU A 94 -0.03 5.02 -4.99
C GLU A 94 -1.07 4.18 -4.23
N THR A 95 -1.88 3.39 -4.94
CA THR A 95 -2.83 2.47 -4.32
C THR A 95 -2.11 1.45 -3.44
N TRP A 96 -0.99 0.89 -3.91
CA TRP A 96 -0.20 -0.06 -3.10
C TRP A 96 0.34 0.60 -1.83
N LEU A 97 0.87 1.83 -1.91
CA LEU A 97 1.36 2.58 -0.74
C LEU A 97 0.27 2.84 0.29
N GLU A 98 -0.93 3.22 -0.16
CA GLU A 98 -2.07 3.45 0.73
C GLU A 98 -2.47 2.16 1.46
N GLN A 99 -2.60 1.06 0.73
CA GLN A 99 -2.98 -0.23 1.30
C GLN A 99 -1.91 -0.78 2.25
N GLU A 100 -0.63 -0.62 1.91
CA GLU A 100 0.49 -0.96 2.80
C GLU A 100 0.46 -0.12 4.08
N ALA A 101 0.14 1.17 3.99
CA ALA A 101 -0.02 2.03 5.17
C ALA A 101 -1.20 1.57 6.05
N TYR A 102 -2.34 1.18 5.46
CA TYR A 102 -3.45 0.60 6.21
C TYR A 102 -3.07 -0.73 6.88
N ALA A 103 -2.37 -1.61 6.16
CA ALA A 103 -1.91 -2.88 6.69
C ALA A 103 -1.01 -2.67 7.93
N LYS A 104 -0.05 -1.76 7.85
CA LYS A 104 0.80 -1.37 8.98
C LYS A 104 0.00 -0.78 10.14
N ALA A 105 -0.95 0.11 9.86
CA ALA A 105 -1.76 0.77 10.89
C ALA A 105 -2.61 -0.24 11.68
N ILE A 106 -3.22 -1.21 10.99
CA ILE A 106 -3.98 -2.28 11.65
C ILE A 106 -3.03 -3.15 12.47
N LEU A 107 -1.89 -3.57 11.90
CA LEU A 107 -0.90 -4.41 12.58
C LEU A 107 -0.40 -3.77 13.88
N VAL A 108 0.13 -2.54 13.80
CA VAL A 108 0.58 -1.77 14.98
C VAL A 108 -0.55 -1.55 15.97
N GLY A 109 -1.77 -1.29 15.48
CA GLY A 109 -2.95 -1.05 16.32
C GLY A 109 -3.53 -2.29 17.00
N SER A 110 -3.06 -3.49 16.65
CA SER A 110 -3.56 -4.78 17.14
C SER A 110 -2.61 -5.51 18.08
N MET A 111 -1.65 -4.82 18.69
CA MET A 111 -0.73 -5.41 19.65
C MET A 111 -0.44 -4.48 20.82
N GLU A 112 0.16 -5.03 21.89
CA GLU A 112 0.66 -4.24 23.00
C GLU A 112 1.73 -3.24 22.54
N VAL A 113 1.82 -2.11 23.24
CA VAL A 113 2.59 -0.94 22.78
C VAL A 113 4.08 -1.26 22.68
N ASP A 114 4.64 -1.96 23.66
CA ASP A 114 6.03 -2.41 23.67
C ASP A 114 6.36 -3.26 22.43
N ILE A 115 5.50 -4.22 22.09
CA ILE A 115 5.67 -5.06 20.90
C ILE A 115 5.55 -4.22 19.62
N SER A 116 4.60 -3.27 19.58
CA SER A 116 4.41 -2.43 18.40
C SER A 116 5.62 -1.54 18.12
N LEU A 117 6.27 -1.03 19.18
CA LEU A 117 7.44 -0.16 19.06
C LEU A 117 8.65 -0.90 18.50
N ASP A 118 8.79 -2.19 18.82
CA ASP A 118 9.90 -3.03 18.33
C ASP A 118 9.83 -3.26 16.81
N ILE A 119 8.64 -3.22 16.20
CA ILE A 119 8.45 -3.51 14.78
C ILE A 119 8.11 -2.26 13.95
N ALA A 120 7.65 -1.16 14.55
CA ALA A 120 7.14 0.02 13.84
C ALA A 120 8.15 0.67 12.88
N GLY A 121 9.45 0.50 13.13
CA GLY A 121 10.53 1.01 12.27
C GLY A 121 10.84 0.17 11.04
N LEU A 122 10.21 -0.99 10.87
CA LEU A 122 10.48 -1.88 9.74
C LEU A 122 9.87 -1.36 8.43
N ALA A 123 10.56 -1.63 7.33
CA ALA A 123 10.25 -1.03 6.03
C ALA A 123 8.90 -1.46 5.45
N SER A 124 8.41 -2.66 5.78
CA SER A 124 7.13 -3.19 5.29
C SER A 124 6.35 -3.96 6.36
N SER A 125 5.04 -4.08 6.16
CA SER A 125 4.13 -4.89 6.96
C SER A 125 4.52 -6.38 6.92
N GLU A 126 5.11 -6.85 5.82
CA GLU A 126 5.69 -8.19 5.70
C GLU A 126 6.87 -8.41 6.66
N LEU A 127 7.81 -7.47 6.72
CA LEU A 127 8.95 -7.54 7.64
C LEU A 127 8.47 -7.48 9.09
N MET A 128 7.49 -6.60 9.37
CA MET A 128 6.84 -6.52 10.68
C MET A 128 6.19 -7.86 11.06
N TRP A 129 5.40 -8.45 10.17
CA TRP A 129 4.71 -9.73 10.39
C TRP A 129 5.69 -10.88 10.61
N THR A 130 6.78 -10.91 9.83
CA THR A 130 7.82 -11.93 9.95
C THR A 130 8.57 -11.84 11.27
N ARG A 131 8.76 -10.63 11.83
CA ARG A 131 9.45 -10.43 13.11
C ARG A 131 8.66 -10.95 14.32
N LEU A 132 7.33 -11.04 14.20
CA LEU A 132 6.41 -11.49 15.25
C LEU A 132 6.28 -13.02 15.35
N ARG A 133 6.67 -13.73 14.29
CA ARG A 133 6.76 -15.19 14.25
C ARG A 133 8.01 -15.68 14.96
#